data_AF-A0A5R2N2M8-F1
#
_entry.id   AF-A0A5R2N2M8-F1
#
_cell.length_a   1.000
_cell.length_b   1.000
_cell.length_c   1.000
_cell.angle_alpha   90.00
_cell.angle_beta   90.00
_cell.angle_gamma   90.00
#
_symmetry.space_group_name_H-M   'P 1'
#
loop_
_entity.id
_entity.type
_entity.pdbx_description
1 polymer ?
#
loop_
_entity_poly.entity_id
_entity_poly.type
_entity_poly.pdbx_seq_one_letter_code
_entity_poly.pdbx_strand_id
1 'polypeptide(L)'
;ATGVDVSFWLLAFSIFFFLSLALVKRFVELRTTAIPPGERIAGRGYRTEDQEIVAQAGMASAFSSALVLALYMDSVAVRELYPHPWLIWPLSPIVLYLTMRVWILARRDEMHDDPVVFIIRDWRSQIVVAIGAVLLVIGGW
;
A
#
# COMPACT_ATOMS: atom_id res chain seq x y z
N ALA A 1 -24.75 -16.66 -4.87
CA ALA A 1 -23.32 -16.35 -5.12
C ALA A 1 -23.27 -15.16 -6.05
N THR A 2 -22.74 -14.03 -5.62
CA THR A 2 -22.61 -12.84 -6.46
C THR A 2 -21.60 -13.17 -7.56
N GLY A 3 -22.07 -13.37 -8.80
CA GLY A 3 -21.28 -13.79 -9.97
C GLY A 3 -20.30 -12.71 -10.46
N VAL A 4 -19.54 -12.13 -9.56
CA VAL A 4 -18.44 -11.22 -9.84
C VAL A 4 -17.21 -12.10 -9.97
N ASP A 5 -16.77 -12.34 -11.20
CA ASP A 5 -15.46 -12.94 -11.45
C ASP A 5 -14.41 -12.09 -10.73
N VAL A 6 -13.71 -12.68 -9.77
CA VAL A 6 -12.64 -12.00 -9.04
C VAL A 6 -11.59 -11.63 -10.08
N SER A 7 -11.48 -10.34 -10.38
CA SER A 7 -10.48 -9.84 -11.33
C SER A 7 -9.10 -10.21 -10.79
N PHE A 8 -8.41 -11.12 -11.49
CA PHE A 8 -7.06 -11.58 -11.15
C PHE A 8 -6.10 -10.40 -10.90
N TRP A 9 -6.27 -9.31 -11.63
CA TRP A 9 -5.53 -8.06 -11.45
C TRP A 9 -5.77 -7.41 -10.08
N LEU A 10 -7.03 -7.31 -9.64
CA LEU A 10 -7.37 -6.75 -8.34
C LEU A 10 -6.88 -7.64 -7.19
N LEU A 11 -6.86 -8.97 -7.40
CA LEU A 11 -6.27 -9.90 -6.43
C LEU A 11 -4.76 -9.68 -6.31
N ALA A 12 -4.04 -9.62 -7.44
CA ALA A 12 -2.59 -9.37 -7.45
C ALA A 12 -2.26 -8.01 -6.80
N PHE A 13 -3.01 -6.95 -7.13
CA PHE A 13 -2.92 -5.65 -6.48
C PHE A 13 -3.07 -5.78 -4.96
N SER A 14 -4.14 -6.44 -4.50
CA SER A 14 -4.46 -6.58 -3.09
C SER A 14 -3.35 -7.31 -2.34
N ILE A 15 -2.80 -8.39 -2.90
CA ILE A 15 -1.70 -9.15 -2.29
C ILE A 15 -0.50 -8.23 -2.06
N PHE A 16 -0.04 -7.49 -3.07
CA PHE A 16 1.12 -6.60 -2.94
C PHE A 16 0.85 -5.42 -2.01
N PHE A 17 -0.35 -4.83 -2.09
CA PHE A 17 -0.74 -3.69 -1.27
C PHE A 17 -0.79 -4.08 0.22
N PHE A 18 -1.50 -5.16 0.56
CA PHE A 18 -1.59 -5.63 1.94
C PHE A 18 -0.27 -6.19 2.46
N LEU A 19 0.53 -6.84 1.60
CA LEU A 19 1.89 -7.26 1.96
C LEU A 19 2.75 -6.06 2.34
N SER A 20 2.70 -4.96 1.58
CA SER A 20 3.42 -3.73 1.92
C SER A 20 3.01 -3.19 3.29
N LEU A 21 1.70 -3.09 3.57
CA LEU A 21 1.19 -2.62 4.86
C LEU A 21 1.56 -3.56 6.03
N ALA A 22 1.53 -4.87 5.81
CA ALA A 22 1.95 -5.85 6.81
C ALA A 22 3.44 -5.72 7.13
N LEU A 23 4.28 -5.48 6.11
CA LEU A 23 5.71 -5.25 6.28
C LEU A 23 6.01 -3.93 6.97
N VAL A 24 5.21 -2.88 6.75
CA VAL A 24 5.32 -1.63 7.53
C VAL A 24 5.09 -1.89 9.01
N LYS A 25 4.00 -2.59 9.36
CA LYS A 25 3.73 -2.95 10.76
C LYS A 25 4.89 -3.74 11.36
N ARG A 26 5.41 -4.72 10.60
CA ARG A 26 6.57 -5.50 11.01
C ARG A 26 7.81 -4.64 11.22
N PHE A 27 8.08 -3.70 10.31
CA PHE A 27 9.21 -2.79 10.38
C PHE A 27 9.16 -1.94 11.66
N VAL A 28 7.98 -1.40 12.01
CA VAL A 28 7.80 -0.60 13.22
C VAL A 28 7.98 -1.46 14.48
N GLU A 29 7.41 -2.68 14.53
CA GLU A 29 7.63 -3.62 15.65
C GLU A 29 9.13 -3.92 15.87
N LEU A 30 9.88 -4.19 14.79
CA LEU A 30 11.32 -4.45 14.84
C LEU A 30 12.10 -3.24 15.37
N ARG A 31 11.69 -2.02 15.00
CA ARG A 31 12.30 -0.75 15.42
C ARG A 31 12.02 -0.37 16.87
N THR A 32 10.80 -0.59 17.35
CA THR A 32 10.40 -0.25 18.73
C THR A 32 10.98 -1.21 19.76
N THR A 33 11.39 -2.41 19.36
CA THR A 33 11.98 -3.39 20.27
C THR A 33 13.46 -3.06 20.46
N ALA A 34 13.80 -2.39 21.57
CA ALA A 34 15.18 -2.09 21.95
C ALA A 34 15.90 -3.38 22.35
N ILE A 35 16.50 -4.08 21.38
CA ILE A 35 17.30 -5.28 21.63
C ILE A 35 18.78 -4.94 21.48
N PRO A 36 19.64 -5.34 22.43
CA PRO A 36 21.08 -5.25 22.29
C PRO A 36 21.56 -5.90 20.98
N PRO A 37 22.54 -5.31 20.26
CA PRO A 37 23.06 -5.90 19.04
C PRO A 37 23.54 -7.34 19.29
N GLY A 38 22.91 -8.32 18.63
CA GLY A 38 23.23 -9.75 18.73
C GLY A 38 22.19 -10.62 19.44
N GLU A 39 21.21 -10.03 20.12
CA GLU A 39 20.11 -10.78 20.73
C GLU A 39 18.92 -10.95 19.76
N ARG A 40 18.22 -12.08 19.87
CA ARG A 40 17.05 -12.39 19.04
C ARG A 40 15.80 -11.80 19.69
N ILE A 41 14.86 -11.28 18.89
CA ILE A 41 13.53 -10.95 19.38
C ILE A 41 12.87 -12.22 19.93
N ALA A 42 12.49 -12.19 21.21
CA ALA A 42 11.78 -13.27 21.87
C ALA A 42 10.55 -13.69 21.04
N GLY A 43 10.58 -14.90 20.49
CA GLY A 43 9.43 -15.54 19.83
C GLY A 43 9.30 -15.41 18.31
N ARG A 44 10.14 -14.63 17.60
CA ARG A 44 9.98 -14.46 16.13
C ARG A 44 11.24 -14.67 15.27
N GLY A 45 12.42 -14.86 15.85
CA GLY A 45 13.64 -15.22 15.11
C GLY A 45 14.26 -14.11 14.23
N TYR A 46 13.66 -12.92 14.17
CA TYR A 46 14.22 -11.78 13.46
C TYR A 46 15.31 -11.09 14.27
N ARG A 47 16.32 -10.60 13.57
CA ARG A 47 17.38 -9.74 14.09
C ARG A 47 17.10 -8.31 13.69
N THR A 48 17.62 -7.34 14.44
CA THR A 48 17.58 -5.92 14.07
C THR A 48 18.24 -5.67 12.70
N GLU A 49 19.16 -6.54 12.30
CA GLU A 49 19.82 -6.56 10.98
C GLU A 49 18.84 -6.81 9.82
N ASP A 50 17.72 -7.53 10.05
CA ASP A 50 16.73 -7.85 9.01
C ASP A 50 15.81 -6.65 8.68
N GLN A 51 15.90 -5.57 9.47
CA GLN A 51 15.02 -4.42 9.36
C GLN A 51 15.11 -3.73 7.99
N GLU A 52 16.32 -3.61 7.43
CA GLU A 52 16.52 -3.00 6.11
C GLU A 52 15.96 -3.89 4.99
N ILE A 53 16.07 -5.22 5.11
CA ILE A 53 15.48 -6.17 4.16
C ILE A 53 13.96 -6.06 4.18
N VAL A 54 13.35 -5.97 5.37
CA VAL A 54 11.90 -5.77 5.53
C VAL A 54 11.46 -4.45 4.90
N ALA A 55 12.24 -3.37 5.09
CA ALA A 55 11.96 -2.08 4.46
C ALA A 55 12.01 -2.14 2.93
N GLN A 56 13.04 -2.77 2.38
CA GLN A 56 13.21 -2.90 0.93
C GLN A 56 12.13 -3.78 0.32
N ALA A 57 11.80 -4.92 0.93
CA ALA A 57 10.72 -5.79 0.48
C ALA A 57 9.36 -5.09 0.52
N GLY A 58 9.14 -4.28 1.56
CA GLY A 58 7.92 -3.51 1.74
C GLY A 58 7.75 -2.38 0.75
N MET A 59 8.83 -1.63 0.47
CA MET A 59 8.87 -0.63 -0.60
C MET A 59 8.68 -1.29 -1.98
N ALA A 60 9.37 -2.40 -2.26
CA ALA A 60 9.18 -3.14 -3.50
C ALA A 60 7.73 -3.58 -3.69
N SER A 61 7.09 -4.10 -2.63
CA SER A 61 5.67 -4.48 -2.66
C SER A 61 4.74 -3.27 -2.92
N ALA A 62 5.04 -2.09 -2.35
CA ALA A 62 4.29 -0.86 -2.62
C ALA A 62 4.36 -0.49 -4.11
N PHE A 63 5.56 -0.45 -4.68
CA PHE A 63 5.76 -0.18 -6.11
C PHE A 63 5.09 -1.22 -7.01
N SER A 64 5.20 -2.51 -6.68
CA SER A 64 4.52 -3.59 -7.41
C SER A 64 3.00 -3.43 -7.37
N SER A 65 2.42 -3.05 -6.24
CA SER A 65 0.97 -2.80 -6.14
C SER A 65 0.53 -1.66 -7.07
N ALA A 66 1.25 -0.53 -7.06
CA ALA A 66 0.93 0.61 -7.91
C ALA A 66 1.10 0.27 -9.40
N LEU A 67 2.14 -0.49 -9.76
CA LEU A 67 2.39 -0.94 -11.13
C LEU A 67 1.29 -1.88 -11.61
N VAL A 68 0.90 -2.88 -10.82
CA VAL A 68 -0.20 -3.80 -11.14
C VAL A 68 -1.50 -3.03 -11.33
N LEU A 69 -1.76 -2.02 -10.49
CA LEU A 69 -2.94 -1.15 -10.64
C LEU A 69 -2.86 -0.33 -11.94
N ALA A 70 -1.70 0.22 -12.30
CA ALA A 70 -1.53 0.96 -13.55
C ALA A 70 -1.78 0.07 -14.78
N LEU A 71 -1.24 -1.15 -14.78
CA LEU A 71 -1.45 -2.13 -15.85
C LEU A 71 -2.91 -2.59 -15.94
N TYR A 72 -3.58 -2.75 -14.79
CA TYR A 72 -5.01 -3.04 -14.75
C TYR A 72 -5.83 -1.93 -15.41
N MET A 73 -5.52 -0.67 -15.08
CA MET A 73 -6.24 0.48 -15.65
C MET A 73 -6.02 0.63 -17.16
N ASP A 74 -4.89 0.16 -17.70
CA ASP A 74 -4.63 0.16 -19.13
C ASP A 74 -5.31 -1.01 -19.88
N SER A 75 -5.82 -2.01 -19.15
CA SER A 75 -6.41 -3.21 -19.75
C SER A 75 -7.70 -2.93 -20.52
N VAL A 76 -7.96 -3.74 -21.54
CA VAL A 76 -9.17 -3.65 -22.39
C VAL A 76 -10.45 -3.74 -21.56
N ALA A 77 -10.47 -4.57 -20.51
CA ALA A 77 -11.61 -4.72 -19.61
C ALA A 77 -12.01 -3.40 -18.91
N VAL A 78 -11.03 -2.57 -18.53
CA VAL A 78 -11.30 -1.27 -17.89
C VAL A 78 -11.72 -0.23 -18.94
N ARG A 79 -11.14 -0.29 -20.14
CA ARG A 79 -11.50 0.60 -21.25
C ARG A 79 -12.92 0.37 -21.77
N GLU A 80 -13.43 -0.85 -21.68
CA GLU A 80 -14.82 -1.17 -22.02
C GLU A 80 -15.81 -0.79 -20.92
N LEU A 81 -15.38 -0.85 -19.65
CA LEU A 81 -16.23 -0.54 -18.50
C LEU A 81 -16.36 0.97 -18.24
N TYR A 82 -15.34 1.76 -18.57
CA TYR A 82 -15.29 3.19 -18.30
C TYR A 82 -15.14 4.01 -19.59
N PRO A 83 -16.06 4.96 -19.85
CA PRO A 83 -16.02 5.79 -21.05
C PRO A 83 -14.78 6.70 -21.12
N HIS A 84 -14.22 7.08 -19.96
CA HIS A 84 -13.08 7.99 -19.85
C HIS A 84 -11.95 7.39 -18.96
N PRO A 85 -11.16 6.42 -19.46
CA PRO A 85 -10.16 5.69 -18.68
C PRO A 85 -9.06 6.60 -18.09
N TRP A 86 -8.77 7.71 -18.76
CA TRP A 86 -7.76 8.67 -18.33
C TRP A 86 -8.07 9.34 -16.99
N LEU A 87 -9.35 9.41 -16.59
CA LEU A 87 -9.74 9.96 -15.28
C LEU A 87 -9.42 9.01 -14.13
N ILE A 88 -9.35 7.71 -14.41
CA ILE A 88 -9.15 6.66 -13.41
C ILE A 88 -7.66 6.33 -13.26
N TRP A 89 -6.87 6.59 -14.30
CA TRP A 89 -5.42 6.41 -14.31
C TRP A 89 -4.68 7.03 -13.10
N PRO A 90 -5.01 8.25 -12.62
CA PRO A 90 -4.38 8.85 -11.45
C PRO A 90 -4.52 8.07 -10.14
N LEU A 91 -5.41 7.07 -10.05
CA LEU A 91 -5.51 6.21 -8.87
C LEU A 91 -4.20 5.46 -8.59
N SER A 92 -3.47 5.03 -9.63
CA SER A 92 -2.19 4.35 -9.45
C SER A 92 -1.12 5.23 -8.77
N PRO A 93 -0.79 6.44 -9.29
CA PRO A 93 0.17 7.31 -8.61
C PRO A 93 -0.33 7.81 -7.25
N ILE A 94 -1.65 7.93 -7.05
CA ILE A 94 -2.25 8.20 -5.73
C ILE A 94 -1.91 7.10 -4.73
N VAL A 95 -2.15 5.83 -5.08
CA VAL A 95 -1.83 4.69 -4.20
C VAL A 95 -0.32 4.59 -3.94
N LEU A 96 0.50 4.85 -4.96
CA LEU A 96 1.95 4.90 -4.81
C LEU A 96 2.38 5.99 -3.82
N TYR A 97 1.83 7.19 -3.94
CA TYR A 97 2.13 8.29 -3.02
C TYR A 97 1.77 7.94 -1.57
N LEU A 98 0.57 7.38 -1.35
CA LEU A 98 0.10 7.00 -0.02
C LEU A 98 1.02 5.96 0.61
N THR A 99 1.32 4.88 -0.11
CA THR A 99 2.18 3.80 0.38
C THR A 99 3.61 4.30 0.63
N MET A 100 4.16 5.11 -0.27
CA MET A 100 5.49 5.70 -0.09
C MET A 100 5.55 6.62 1.14
N ARG A 101 4.51 7.44 1.35
CA ARG A 101 4.43 8.33 2.51
C ARG A 101 4.38 7.54 3.82
N VAL A 102 3.61 6.45 3.87
CA VAL A 102 3.56 5.56 5.03
C VAL A 102 4.95 5.00 5.35
N TRP A 103 5.68 4.52 4.34
CA TRP A 103 7.05 4.03 4.52
C TRP A 103 8.04 5.11 4.98
N ILE A 104 7.95 6.33 4.43
CA ILE A 104 8.80 7.45 4.84
C ILE A 104 8.56 7.77 6.32
N LEU A 105 7.32 7.84 6.76
CA LEU A 105 6.96 8.14 8.16
C LEU A 105 7.37 7.01 9.10
N ALA A 106 7.15 5.76 8.71
CA ALA A 106 7.62 4.59 9.45
C ALA A 106 9.15 4.63 9.64
N ARG A 107 9.92 4.99 8.60
CA ARG A 107 11.39 5.14 8.67
C ARG A 107 11.86 6.34 9.48
N ARG A 108 11.01 7.32 9.76
CA ARG A 108 11.32 8.51 10.58
C ARG A 108 10.94 8.37 12.06
N ASP A 109 10.44 7.22 12.49
CA ASP A 109 9.89 7.02 13.85
C ASP A 109 8.70 7.94 14.17
N GLU A 110 8.03 8.45 13.12
CA GLU A 110 6.84 9.30 13.27
C GLU A 110 5.55 8.47 13.36
N MET A 111 5.63 7.15 13.18
CA MET A 111 4.48 6.25 13.13
C MET A 111 4.31 5.49 14.47
N HIS A 112 3.42 6.02 15.31
CA HIS A 112 3.13 5.47 16.65
C HIS A 112 1.90 4.54 16.66
N ASP A 113 1.00 4.70 15.68
CA ASP A 113 -0.22 3.91 15.52
C ASP A 113 -0.10 2.93 14.33
N ASP A 114 -1.00 1.96 14.25
CA ASP A 114 -1.11 1.04 13.10
C ASP A 114 -1.17 1.83 11.77
N PRO A 115 -0.43 1.41 10.72
CA PRO A 115 -0.31 2.17 9.48
C PRO A 115 -1.65 2.41 8.77
N VAL A 116 -2.58 1.45 8.91
CA VAL A 116 -3.95 1.57 8.38
C VAL A 116 -4.73 2.66 9.12
N VAL A 117 -4.62 2.70 10.46
CA VAL A 117 -5.28 3.72 11.28
C VAL A 117 -4.69 5.09 10.97
N PHE A 118 -3.37 5.17 10.75
CA PHE A 118 -2.72 6.41 10.32
C PHE A 118 -3.27 6.93 8.98
N ILE A 119 -3.42 6.06 7.96
CA ILE A 119 -4.02 6.45 6.67
C ILE A 119 -5.44 7.00 6.86
N ILE A 120 -6.24 6.41 7.75
CA ILE A 120 -7.62 6.83 8.01
C ILE A 120 -7.66 8.17 8.77
N ARG A 121 -6.70 8.42 9.66
CA ARG A 121 -6.70 9.60 10.55
C ARG A 121 -6.04 10.82 9.93
N ASP A 122 -5.13 10.63 8.98
CA ASP A 122 -4.37 11.72 8.39
C ASP A 122 -5.14 12.45 7.27
N TRP A 123 -5.30 13.76 7.42
CA TRP A 123 -6.10 14.60 6.52
C TRP A 123 -5.57 14.64 5.08
N ARG A 124 -4.25 14.49 4.86
CA ARG A 124 -3.67 14.44 3.51
C ARG A 124 -4.01 13.13 2.83
N SER A 125 -3.95 12.02 3.58
CA SER A 125 -4.43 10.72 3.11
C SER A 125 -5.93 10.75 2.81
N GLN A 126 -6.74 11.40 3.66
CA GLN A 126 -8.18 11.58 3.41
C GLN A 126 -8.47 12.40 2.15
N ILE A 127 -7.74 13.50 1.91
CA ILE A 127 -7.89 14.31 0.69
C ILE A 127 -7.56 13.47 -0.55
N VAL A 128 -6.48 12.70 -0.50
CA VAL A 128 -6.05 11.86 -1.62
C VAL A 128 -7.06 10.72 -1.89
N VAL A 129 -7.61 10.12 -0.84
CA VAL A 129 -8.70 9.14 -0.95
C VAL A 129 -9.98 9.78 -1.49
N ALA A 130 -10.32 10.99 -1.04
CA ALA A 130 -11.48 11.74 -1.53
C ALA A 130 -11.33 12.10 -3.01
N ILE A 131 -10.13 12.52 -3.45
CA ILE A 131 -9.82 12.75 -4.87
C ILE A 131 -9.99 11.45 -5.66
N GLY A 132 -9.49 10.32 -5.16
CA GLY A 132 -9.70 9.02 -5.80
C GLY A 132 -11.17 8.63 -5.91
N ALA A 133 -11.96 8.84 -4.86
CA ALA A 133 -13.40 8.58 -4.86
C ALA A 133 -14.15 9.49 -5.86
N VAL A 134 -13.79 10.77 -5.93
CA VAL A 134 -14.35 11.71 -6.90
C VAL A 134 -14.01 11.30 -8.32
N LEU A 135 -12.76 10.90 -8.60
CA LEU A 135 -12.35 10.40 -9.92
C LEU A 135 -13.12 9.15 -10.34
N LEU A 136 -13.38 8.22 -9.41
CA LEU A 136 -14.21 7.03 -9.68
C LEU A 136 -15.66 7.40 -10.00
N VAL A 137 -16.24 8.35 -9.27
CA VAL A 137 -17.60 8.83 -9.54
C VAL A 137 -17.66 9.52 -10.91
N ILE A 138 -16.72 10.41 -11.24
CA ILE A 138 -16.72 11.11 -12.52
C ILE A 138 -16.43 10.14 -13.68
N GLY A 139 -15.52 9.18 -13.50
CA GLY A 139 -15.17 8.21 -14.54
C GLY A 139 -16.28 7.21 -14.84
N GLY A 140 -17.12 6.87 -13.85
CA GLY A 140 -18.23 5.94 -13.98
C GLY A 140 -19.56 6.55 -14.45
N TRP A 141 -19.64 7.87 -14.58
CA TRP A 141 -20.79 8.60 -15.13
C TRP A 141 -20.61 8.94 -16.61
#